data_AF-A0A1Y5R8N9-F1
#
_entry.id   AF-A0A1Y5R8N9-F1
#
_cell.length_a   1.000
_cell.length_b   1.000
_cell.length_c   1.000
_cell.angle_alpha   90.00
_cell.angle_beta   90.00
_cell.angle_gamma   90.00
#
_symmetry.space_group_name_H-M   'P 1'
#
loop_
_entity.id
_entity.type
_entity.pdbx_description
1 polymer ?
#
loop_
_entity_poly.entity_id
_entity_poly.type
_entity_poly.pdbx_seq_one_letter_code
_entity_poly.pdbx_strand_id
1 'polypeptide(L)'
;MAESLNAIAGEIAEAWKQELAEGWDQISSFHKSQTKKISKQAALISRMRTSGELRDDDDMFEFLMEQLEDKIRNFAIAVANLTALTLEKAWNASVGVVWGVINKLLKGAGISAVPIPKL
;
A
#
# COMPACT_ATOMS: atom_id res chain seq x y z
N MET A 1 -23.28 -28.48 -0.39
CA MET A 1 -22.91 -27.91 0.92
C MET A 1 -21.39 -27.88 1.09
N ALA A 2 -20.67 -29.00 1.12
CA ALA A 2 -19.18 -28.97 1.19
C ALA A 2 -18.54 -28.41 -0.09
N GLU A 3 -19.04 -28.79 -1.27
CA GLU A 3 -18.58 -28.28 -2.57
C GLU A 3 -18.78 -26.76 -2.72
N SER A 4 -19.88 -26.22 -2.17
CA SER A 4 -20.13 -24.77 -2.14
C SER A 4 -19.24 -24.02 -1.15
N LEU A 5 -18.79 -24.66 -0.05
CA LEU A 5 -17.84 -24.03 0.88
C LEU A 5 -16.45 -23.93 0.28
N ASN A 6 -16.00 -24.97 -0.45
CA ASN A 6 -14.73 -24.94 -1.17
C ASN A 6 -14.73 -23.90 -2.29
N ALA A 7 -15.85 -23.72 -3.00
CA ALA A 7 -15.99 -22.68 -4.00
C ALA A 7 -15.83 -21.26 -3.39
N ILE A 8 -16.48 -21.00 -2.25
CA ILE A 8 -16.36 -19.71 -1.55
C ILE A 8 -14.92 -19.46 -1.09
N ALA A 9 -14.27 -20.47 -0.50
CA ALA A 9 -12.87 -20.35 -0.11
C ALA A 9 -11.96 -20.04 -1.31
N GLY A 10 -12.22 -20.66 -2.47
CA GLY A 10 -11.51 -20.37 -3.72
C GLY A 10 -11.74 -18.94 -4.22
N GLU A 11 -12.99 -18.47 -4.22
CA GLU A 11 -13.33 -17.09 -4.60
C GLU A 11 -12.65 -16.05 -3.68
N ILE A 12 -12.60 -16.30 -2.38
CA ILE A 12 -11.88 -15.44 -1.42
C ILE A 12 -10.37 -15.43 -1.74
N ALA A 13 -9.78 -16.60 -1.99
CA ALA A 13 -8.35 -16.69 -2.29
C ALA A 13 -7.97 -15.94 -3.57
N GLU A 14 -8.78 -16.04 -4.64
CA GLU A 14 -8.55 -15.28 -5.86
C GLU A 14 -8.78 -13.78 -5.66
N ALA A 15 -9.79 -13.38 -4.88
CA ALA A 15 -10.01 -11.97 -4.52
C ALA A 15 -8.80 -11.38 -3.76
N TRP A 16 -8.25 -12.12 -2.79
CA TRP A 16 -7.02 -11.74 -2.09
C TRP A 16 -5.85 -11.58 -3.03
N LYS A 17 -5.62 -12.59 -3.87
CA LYS A 17 -4.51 -12.60 -4.82
C LYS A 17 -4.57 -11.39 -5.75
N GLN A 18 -5.75 -11.04 -6.24
CA GLN A 18 -5.93 -9.85 -7.07
C GLN A 18 -5.56 -8.57 -6.31
N GLU A 19 -6.18 -8.32 -5.15
CA GLU A 19 -5.95 -7.09 -4.38
C GLU A 19 -4.49 -6.95 -3.91
N LEU A 20 -3.87 -8.05 -3.49
CA LEU A 20 -2.46 -8.07 -3.10
C LEU A 20 -1.52 -7.82 -4.29
N ALA A 21 -1.82 -8.37 -5.47
CA ALA A 21 -1.02 -8.13 -6.66
C ALA A 21 -1.11 -6.67 -7.10
N GLU A 22 -2.32 -6.11 -7.16
CA GLU A 22 -2.53 -4.70 -7.48
C GLU A 22 -1.84 -3.77 -6.47
N GLY A 23 -1.97 -4.07 -5.17
CA GLY A 23 -1.30 -3.32 -4.12
C GLY A 23 0.23 -3.38 -4.20
N TRP A 24 0.78 -4.56 -4.50
CA TRP A 24 2.21 -4.74 -4.72
C TRP A 24 2.73 -3.92 -5.90
N ASP A 25 1.99 -3.87 -7.01
CA ASP A 25 2.36 -3.07 -8.18
C ASP A 25 2.41 -1.58 -7.82
N GLN A 26 1.45 -1.09 -7.04
CA GLN A 26 1.44 0.29 -6.56
C GLN A 26 2.63 0.60 -5.63
N ILE A 27 2.86 -0.24 -4.62
CA ILE A 27 3.96 -0.08 -3.65
C ILE A 27 5.31 -0.14 -4.36
N SER A 28 5.51 -1.12 -5.25
CA SER A 28 6.78 -1.30 -5.94
C SER A 28 7.08 -0.17 -6.92
N SER A 29 6.06 0.36 -7.61
CA SER A 29 6.20 1.55 -8.48
C SER A 29 6.56 2.80 -7.66
N PHE A 30 5.86 3.02 -6.56
CA PHE A 30 6.14 4.12 -5.63
C PHE A 30 7.56 4.01 -5.07
N HIS A 31 7.95 2.84 -4.57
CA HIS A 31 9.29 2.55 -4.06
C HIS A 31 10.36 2.93 -5.07
N LYS A 32 10.27 2.40 -6.30
CA LYS A 32 11.26 2.69 -7.36
C LYS A 32 11.36 4.18 -7.66
N SER A 33 10.24 4.89 -7.69
CA SER A 33 10.19 6.33 -7.96
C SER A 33 10.83 7.15 -6.83
N GLN A 34 10.46 6.89 -5.57
CA GLN A 34 10.94 7.69 -4.45
C GLN A 34 12.40 7.41 -4.11
N THR A 35 12.81 6.14 -4.07
CA THR A 35 14.20 5.77 -3.79
C THR A 35 15.16 6.38 -4.81
N LYS A 36 14.80 6.38 -6.10
CA LYS A 36 15.57 7.07 -7.15
C LYS A 36 15.74 8.57 -6.87
N LYS A 37 14.70 9.26 -6.38
CA LYS A 37 14.78 10.69 -6.04
C LYS A 37 15.65 10.94 -4.81
N ILE A 38 15.45 10.15 -3.75
CA ILE A 38 16.25 10.20 -2.52
C ILE A 38 17.72 9.96 -2.84
N SER A 39 18.05 8.93 -3.62
CA SER A 39 19.43 8.65 -4.03
C SER A 39 20.05 9.78 -4.86
N LYS A 40 19.28 10.42 -5.75
CA LYS A 40 19.76 11.58 -6.51
C LYS A 40 20.07 12.77 -5.60
N GLN A 41 19.21 13.05 -4.62
CA GLN A 41 19.43 14.12 -3.66
C GLN A 41 20.65 13.83 -2.79
N ALA A 42 20.80 12.61 -2.28
CA ALA A 42 21.97 12.20 -1.52
C ALA A 42 23.26 12.39 -2.33
N ALA A 43 23.29 11.93 -3.58
CA ALA A 43 24.44 12.11 -4.47
C ALA A 43 24.76 13.58 -4.77
N LEU A 44 23.73 14.43 -4.88
CA LEU A 44 23.91 15.88 -5.06
C LEU A 44 24.54 16.52 -3.82
N ILE A 45 24.02 16.21 -2.62
CA ILE A 45 24.56 16.70 -1.35
C ILE A 45 26.02 16.26 -1.19
N SER A 46 26.32 14.99 -1.44
CA SER A 46 27.70 14.49 -1.40
C SER A 46 28.61 15.22 -2.37
N ARG A 47 28.14 15.50 -3.59
CA ARG A 47 28.92 16.25 -4.59
C ARG A 47 29.23 17.66 -4.11
N MET A 48 28.22 18.42 -3.69
CA MET A 48 28.38 19.79 -3.18
C MET A 48 29.34 19.84 -1.99
N ARG A 49 29.31 18.82 -1.14
CA ARG A 49 30.26 18.70 -0.03
C ARG A 49 31.69 18.47 -0.52
N THR A 50 31.90 17.52 -1.43
CA THR A 50 33.25 17.21 -1.95
C THR A 50 33.83 18.31 -2.83
N SER A 51 33.00 19.13 -3.49
CA SER A 51 33.46 20.28 -4.27
C SER A 51 33.77 21.52 -3.42
N GLY A 52 33.48 21.49 -2.12
CA GLY A 52 33.63 22.64 -1.22
C GLY A 52 32.52 23.69 -1.35
N GLU A 53 31.46 23.40 -2.11
CA GLU A 53 30.27 24.26 -2.23
C GLU A 53 29.46 24.28 -0.93
N LEU A 54 29.52 23.21 -0.12
CA LEU A 54 28.97 23.13 1.23
C LEU A 54 30.07 22.82 2.25
N ARG A 55 30.27 23.69 3.25
CA ARG A 55 31.28 23.51 4.31
C ARG A 55 30.72 22.77 5.53
N ASP A 56 31.59 22.15 6.34
CA ASP A 56 31.15 21.33 7.49
C ASP A 56 30.39 22.09 8.58
N ASP A 57 30.64 23.39 8.68
CA ASP A 57 29.99 24.36 9.58
C ASP A 57 28.87 25.16 8.90
N ASP A 58 28.39 24.71 7.74
CA ASP A 58 27.35 25.41 6.97
C ASP A 58 25.96 24.94 7.40
N ASP A 59 25.16 25.85 7.95
CA ASP A 59 23.74 25.65 8.29
C ASP A 59 22.95 25.03 7.11
N MET A 60 23.34 25.34 5.86
CA MET A 60 22.72 24.77 4.67
C MET A 60 22.99 23.27 4.54
N PHE A 61 24.18 22.79 4.93
CA PHE A 61 24.49 21.36 4.91
C PHE A 61 23.60 20.61 5.90
N GLU A 62 23.49 21.09 7.13
CA GLU A 62 22.62 20.50 8.16
C GLU A 62 21.17 20.47 7.68
N PHE A 63 20.65 21.60 7.18
CA PHE A 63 19.31 21.69 6.62
C PHE A 63 19.05 20.68 5.49
N LEU A 64 20.01 20.50 4.57
CA LEU A 64 19.89 19.53 3.47
C LEU A 64 19.91 18.08 3.96
N MET A 65 20.68 17.79 5.01
CA MET A 65 20.73 16.48 5.64
C MET A 65 19.43 16.15 6.39
N GLU A 66 18.89 17.11 7.16
CA GLU A 66 17.59 16.99 7.82
C GLU A 66 16.48 16.75 6.80
N GLN A 67 16.46 17.52 5.71
CA GLN A 67 15.49 17.28 4.62
C GLN A 67 15.61 15.89 4.00
N LEU A 68 16.83 15.37 3.87
CA LEU A 68 17.05 14.03 3.32
C LEU A 68 16.51 12.97 4.30
N GLU A 69 16.75 13.14 5.59
CA GLU A 69 16.18 12.28 6.64
C GLU A 69 14.65 12.29 6.59
N ASP A 70 14.04 13.48 6.56
CA ASP A 70 12.59 13.63 6.48
C ASP A 70 11.99 12.95 5.25
N LYS A 71 12.66 13.02 4.10
CA LYS A 71 12.21 12.33 2.89
C LYS A 71 12.25 10.82 3.05
N ILE A 72 13.28 10.28 3.70
CA ILE A 72 13.39 8.84 3.98
C ILE A 72 12.31 8.40 4.97
N ARG A 73 12.08 9.18 6.04
CA ARG A 73 11.02 8.94 7.03
C ARG A 73 9.63 8.94 6.38
N ASN A 74 9.33 9.97 5.60
CA ASN A 74 8.06 10.09 4.88
C ASN A 74 7.88 8.99 3.84
N PHE A 75 8.96 8.58 3.18
CA PHE A 75 8.93 7.43 2.28
C PHE A 75 8.50 6.14 3.01
N ALA A 76 9.08 5.85 4.18
CA ALA A 76 8.72 4.68 4.97
C ALA A 76 7.24 4.72 5.44
N ILE A 77 6.78 5.88 5.91
CA ILE A 77 5.37 6.10 6.30
C ILE A 77 4.44 5.85 5.12
N ALA A 78 4.77 6.37 3.94
CA ALA A 78 3.95 6.18 2.75
C ALA A 78 3.86 4.70 2.34
N VAL A 79 4.96 3.94 2.42
CA VAL A 79 4.94 2.49 2.16
C VAL A 79 4.05 1.76 3.16
N ALA A 80 4.12 2.11 4.45
CA ALA A 80 3.26 1.53 5.47
C ALA A 80 1.77 1.81 5.19
N ASN A 81 1.43 3.05 4.82
CA ASN A 81 0.06 3.42 4.49
C ASN A 81 -0.47 2.70 3.25
N LEU A 82 0.33 2.58 2.19
CA LEU A 82 -0.04 1.83 0.99
C LEU A 82 -0.24 0.33 1.30
N THR A 83 0.57 -0.22 2.19
CA THR A 83 0.44 -1.62 2.64
C THR A 83 -0.86 -1.81 3.42
N ALA A 84 -1.16 -0.93 4.38
CA ALA A 84 -2.40 -0.98 5.14
C ALA A 84 -3.63 -0.88 4.22
N LEU A 85 -3.63 0.05 3.27
CA LEU A 85 -4.70 0.19 2.29
C LEU A 85 -4.87 -1.06 1.41
N THR A 86 -3.77 -1.71 1.03
CA THR A 86 -3.81 -2.97 0.28
C THR A 86 -4.50 -4.07 1.08
N LEU A 87 -4.18 -4.18 2.38
CA LEU A 87 -4.81 -5.16 3.27
C LEU A 87 -6.30 -4.86 3.52
N GLU A 88 -6.66 -3.58 3.67
CA GLU A 88 -8.05 -3.13 3.79
C GLU A 88 -8.86 -3.53 2.56
N LYS A 89 -8.33 -3.34 1.35
CA LYS A 89 -8.99 -3.77 0.12
C LYS A 89 -9.17 -5.29 0.03
N ALA A 90 -8.13 -6.07 0.35
CA ALA A 90 -8.22 -7.53 0.37
C ALA A 90 -9.28 -8.03 1.38
N TRP A 91 -9.37 -7.39 2.56
CA TRP A 91 -10.43 -7.64 3.53
C TRP A 91 -11.81 -7.32 2.93
N ASN A 92 -11.98 -6.12 2.39
CA ASN A 92 -13.25 -5.67 1.81
C ASN A 92 -13.70 -6.57 0.65
N ALA A 93 -12.78 -7.07 -0.18
CA ALA A 93 -13.06 -8.03 -1.23
C ALA A 93 -13.57 -9.38 -0.66
N SER A 94 -12.95 -9.86 0.42
CA SER A 94 -13.37 -11.10 1.11
C SER A 94 -14.79 -10.99 1.67
N VAL A 95 -15.07 -9.88 2.36
CA VAL A 95 -16.40 -9.59 2.90
C VAL A 95 -17.40 -9.50 1.75
N GLY A 96 -17.03 -8.88 0.63
CA GLY A 96 -17.84 -8.82 -0.59
C GLY A 96 -18.24 -10.19 -1.12
N VAL A 97 -17.30 -11.14 -1.18
CA VAL A 97 -17.60 -12.53 -1.60
C VAL A 97 -18.59 -13.19 -0.64
N VAL A 98 -18.30 -13.19 0.67
CA VAL A 98 -19.13 -13.87 1.67
C VAL A 98 -20.53 -13.27 1.74
N TRP A 99 -20.66 -11.95 1.83
CA TRP A 99 -21.96 -11.28 1.89
C TRP A 99 -22.71 -11.36 0.56
N GLY A 100 -22.01 -11.41 -0.57
CA GLY A 100 -22.62 -11.63 -1.88
C GLY A 100 -23.38 -12.97 -1.91
N VAL A 101 -22.78 -14.03 -1.38
CA VAL A 101 -23.43 -15.34 -1.26
C VAL A 101 -24.61 -15.29 -0.30
N ILE A 102 -24.44 -14.72 0.89
CA ILE A 102 -25.53 -14.58 1.88
C ILE A 102 -26.73 -13.84 1.25
N ASN A 103 -26.48 -12.70 0.62
CA ASN A 103 -27.54 -11.90 0.00
C ASN A 103 -28.22 -12.61 -1.17
N LYS A 104 -27.48 -13.43 -1.94
CA LYS A 104 -28.06 -14.27 -2.99
C LYS A 104 -29.03 -15.30 -2.41
N LEU A 105 -28.69 -15.92 -1.29
CA LEU A 105 -29.55 -16.90 -0.60
C LEU A 105 -30.79 -16.23 0.01
N LEU A 106 -30.62 -15.11 0.71
CA LEU A 106 -31.74 -14.36 1.29
C LEU A 106 -32.75 -13.94 0.22
N LYS A 107 -32.26 -13.40 -0.91
CA LYS A 107 -33.10 -13.02 -2.05
C LYS A 107 -33.87 -14.23 -2.62
N GLY A 108 -33.24 -15.39 -2.71
CA GLY A 108 -33.90 -16.64 -3.13
C GLY A 108 -35.03 -17.09 -2.21
N ALA A 109 -34.97 -16.72 -0.92
CA ALA A 109 -36.00 -16.98 0.08
C ALA A 109 -37.05 -15.86 0.22
N GLY A 110 -36.99 -14.80 -0.61
CA GLY A 110 -37.87 -13.64 -0.50
C GLY A 110 -37.54 -12.71 0.68
N ILE A 111 -36.36 -12.84 1.28
CA ILE A 111 -35.87 -12.02 2.40
C ILE A 111 -35.03 -10.87 1.84
N SER A 112 -35.19 -9.67 2.40
CA SER A 112 -34.40 -8.48 2.04
C SER A 112 -32.90 -8.68 2.26
N ALA A 113 -32.09 -8.05 1.41
CA ALA A 113 -30.63 -8.09 1.52
C ALA A 113 -30.13 -7.36 2.77
N VAL A 114 -28.99 -7.83 3.31
CA VAL A 114 -28.27 -7.22 4.42
C VAL A 114 -27.10 -6.37 3.92
N PRO A 115 -26.78 -5.26 4.63
CA PRO A 115 -25.67 -4.40 4.25
C PRO A 115 -24.33 -5.14 4.33
N ILE A 116 -23.43 -4.80 3.40
CA ILE A 116 -22.08 -5.35 3.34
C ILE A 116 -21.16 -4.48 4.21
N PRO A 117 -20.50 -5.04 5.24
CA PRO A 117 -19.53 -4.32 6.05
C PRO A 117 -18.36 -3.81 5.22
N LYS A 118 -17.75 -2.71 5.66
CA LYS A 118 -16.50 -2.18 5.10
C LYS A 118 -15.56 -1.83 6.24
N LEU A 119 -14.29 -2.13 6.05
CA LEU A 119 -13.17 -1.57 6.81
C LEU A 119 -12.77 -0.24 6.17
#